data_AF-A0A197SN82-F1
#
_entry.id   AF-A0A197SN82-F1
#
_cell.length_a   1.000
_cell.length_b   1.000
_cell.length_c   1.000
_cell.angle_alpha   90.00
_cell.angle_beta   90.00
_cell.angle_gamma   90.00
#
_symmetry.space_group_name_H-M   'P 1'
#
loop_
_entity.id
_entity.type
_entity.pdbx_description
1 polymer ?
#
loop_
_entity_poly.entity_id
_entity_poly.type
_entity_poly.pdbx_seq_one_letter_code
_entity_poly.pdbx_strand_id
1 'polypeptide(L)'
;MTVYATLDSPLGELLLVGEESATAKGGTALVSLSMPGQKGAAVVLDGWRRAPEAFEEIARQLRAYFGGELTRFEIEYAPGTGTDFQRQVWAELDSIPYGATTSYGEIARRIGASSVKVRAVGTAIGRNPALVVRPCHRVIGSDGTLKGYAGGLERKERLLGLEGALVAAPGIPGGPR
;
A
#
# COMPACT_ATOMS: atom_id res chain seq x y z
N MET A 1 17.57 -0.31 15.74
CA MET A 1 18.06 -1.55 15.06
C MET A 1 16.98 -2.00 14.09
N THR A 2 17.32 -2.32 12.84
CA THR A 2 16.32 -2.79 11.86
C THR A 2 16.02 -4.27 12.05
N VAL A 3 14.74 -4.59 12.13
CA VAL A 3 14.23 -5.96 12.25
C VAL A 3 13.33 -6.31 11.06
N TYR A 4 13.19 -7.60 10.78
CA TYR A 4 12.30 -8.06 9.71
C TYR A 4 11.61 -9.39 10.06
N ALA A 5 10.51 -9.64 9.37
CA ALA A 5 9.76 -10.88 9.43
C ALA A 5 9.09 -11.19 8.08
N THR A 6 8.70 -12.44 7.88
CA THR A 6 7.83 -12.84 6.77
C THR A 6 6.45 -13.23 7.28
N LEU A 7 5.43 -12.99 6.47
CA LEU A 7 4.03 -13.28 6.78
C LEU A 7 3.30 -13.84 5.55
N ASP A 8 2.76 -15.04 5.67
CA ASP A 8 1.90 -15.60 4.62
C ASP A 8 0.61 -14.81 4.46
N SER A 9 0.19 -14.61 3.20
CA SER A 9 -1.03 -13.88 2.86
C SER A 9 -1.64 -14.36 1.53
N PRO A 10 -2.90 -13.99 1.24
CA PRO A 10 -3.50 -14.21 -0.08
C PRO A 10 -2.77 -13.56 -1.26
N LEU A 11 -1.77 -12.71 -1.00
CA LEU A 11 -0.95 -12.02 -2.00
C LEU A 11 0.45 -12.63 -2.15
N GLY A 12 0.75 -13.70 -1.40
CA GLY A 12 2.06 -14.33 -1.25
C GLY A 12 2.73 -14.01 0.09
N GLU A 13 3.97 -14.47 0.27
CA GLU A 13 4.76 -14.21 1.48
C GLU A 13 5.17 -12.73 1.54
N LEU A 14 4.59 -11.97 2.46
CA LEU A 14 4.90 -10.57 2.67
C LEU A 14 6.19 -10.42 3.47
N LEU A 15 7.08 -9.53 3.04
CA LEU A 15 8.24 -9.11 3.82
C LEU A 15 7.89 -7.85 4.61
N LEU A 16 7.97 -7.94 5.94
CA LEU A 16 7.80 -6.83 6.86
C LEU A 16 9.17 -6.39 7.36
N VAL A 17 9.44 -5.09 7.30
CA VAL A 17 10.66 -4.47 7.84
C VAL A 17 10.24 -3.35 8.77
N GLY A 18 10.90 -3.26 9.92
CA GLY A 18 10.51 -2.35 10.99
C GLY A 18 11.67 -1.95 11.88
N GLU A 19 11.40 -0.97 12.72
CA GLU A 19 12.28 -0.48 13.77
C GLU A 19 11.52 -0.45 15.08
N GLU A 20 12.23 -0.64 16.18
CA GLU A 20 11.66 -0.52 17.52
C GLU A 20 11.12 0.89 17.76
N SER A 21 9.90 0.98 18.26
CA SER A 21 9.26 2.25 18.62
C SER A 21 8.48 2.11 19.91
N ALA A 22 8.75 3.03 20.85
CA ALA A 22 8.05 3.08 22.13
C ALA A 22 6.59 3.53 22.03
N THR A 23 6.20 4.16 20.91
CA THR A 23 4.83 4.66 20.69
C THR A 23 4.00 3.74 19.80
N ALA A 24 4.66 2.88 19.02
CA ALA A 24 3.96 1.94 18.16
C ALA A 24 3.25 0.85 18.98
N LYS A 25 1.99 0.58 18.62
CA LYS A 25 1.25 -0.57 19.16
C LYS A 25 1.98 -1.86 18.78
N GLY A 26 2.38 -2.65 19.77
CA GLY A 26 3.22 -3.83 19.56
C GLY A 26 4.73 -3.55 19.45
N GLY A 27 5.18 -2.32 19.71
CA GLY A 27 6.60 -1.97 19.87
C GLY A 27 7.40 -1.80 18.59
N THR A 28 6.76 -1.90 17.41
CA THR A 28 7.44 -1.82 16.12
C THR A 28 6.76 -0.83 15.19
N ALA A 29 7.51 0.17 14.74
CA ALA A 29 7.12 1.04 13.66
C ALA A 29 7.51 0.42 12.31
N LEU A 30 6.59 0.39 11.35
CA LEU A 30 6.77 -0.23 10.05
C LEU A 30 7.61 0.67 9.13
N VAL A 31 8.72 0.13 8.63
CA VAL A 31 9.56 0.78 7.61
C VAL A 31 9.06 0.43 6.21
N SER A 32 8.77 -0.86 5.95
CA SER A 32 8.26 -1.31 4.66
C SER A 32 7.45 -2.61 4.76
N LEU A 33 6.52 -2.77 3.82
CA LEU A 33 5.79 -3.99 3.56
C LEU A 33 5.86 -4.25 2.06
N SER A 34 6.52 -5.35 1.69
CA SER A 34 6.74 -5.73 0.29
C SER A 34 6.15 -7.10 -0.04
N MET A 35 5.75 -7.28 -1.30
CA MET A 35 5.25 -8.56 -1.83
C MET A 35 6.32 -9.29 -2.65
N PRO A 36 6.18 -10.62 -2.88
CA PRO A 36 7.11 -11.36 -3.74
C PRO A 36 7.12 -10.81 -5.18
N GLY A 37 8.31 -10.54 -5.70
CA GLY A 37 8.52 -10.01 -7.06
C GLY A 37 8.09 -8.56 -7.25
N GLN A 38 7.77 -7.83 -6.17
CA GLN A 38 7.44 -6.40 -6.26
C GLN A 38 8.64 -5.60 -6.79
N LYS A 39 8.35 -4.64 -7.68
CA LYS A 39 9.35 -3.67 -8.11
C LYS A 39 9.75 -2.76 -6.95
N GLY A 40 11.05 -2.69 -6.65
CA GLY A 40 11.57 -1.88 -5.55
C GLY A 40 11.21 -2.42 -4.16
N ALA A 41 10.96 -3.73 -4.06
CA ALA A 41 10.84 -4.42 -2.77
C ALA A 41 12.10 -4.21 -1.92
N ALA A 42 11.92 -4.19 -0.61
CA ALA A 42 13.05 -4.27 0.32
C ALA A 42 13.83 -5.57 0.09
N VAL A 43 15.15 -5.49 0.18
CA VAL A 43 16.04 -6.65 0.19
C VAL A 43 16.60 -6.74 1.60
N VAL A 44 16.51 -7.92 2.21
CA VAL A 44 17.10 -8.15 3.54
C VAL A 44 18.61 -7.94 3.42
N LEU A 45 19.14 -7.03 4.22
CA LEU A 45 20.56 -6.67 4.24
C LEU A 45 21.27 -7.35 5.40
N ASP A 46 22.58 -7.51 5.26
CA ASP A 46 23.44 -7.97 6.35
C ASP A 46 23.30 -7.07 7.58
N GLY A 47 23.24 -7.69 8.76
CA GLY A 47 23.05 -6.99 10.03
C GLY A 47 21.59 -6.73 10.41
N TRP A 48 20.62 -6.98 9.54
CA TRP A 48 19.22 -7.00 9.94
C TRP A 48 18.91 -8.25 10.75
N ARG A 49 18.13 -8.09 11.82
CA ARG A 49 17.73 -9.22 12.68
C ARG A 49 16.34 -9.73 12.30
N ARG A 50 16.22 -11.03 12.05
CA ARG A 50 14.91 -11.67 11.91
C ARG A 50 14.22 -11.71 13.28
N ALA A 51 13.02 -11.15 13.39
CA ALA A 51 12.29 -11.00 14.64
C ALA A 51 10.77 -11.07 14.42
N PRO A 52 10.19 -12.23 14.06
CA PRO A 52 8.75 -12.37 13.82
C PRO A 52 7.89 -11.88 14.99
N GLU A 53 8.36 -12.09 16.22
CA GLU A 53 7.73 -11.63 17.46
C GLU A 53 7.51 -10.12 17.51
N ALA A 54 8.40 -9.34 16.89
CA ALA A 54 8.29 -7.88 16.84
C ALA A 54 7.13 -7.40 15.95
N PHE A 55 6.59 -8.26 15.09
CA PHE A 55 5.54 -7.90 14.13
C PHE A 55 4.18 -8.51 14.48
N GLU A 56 4.00 -9.11 15.66
CA GLU A 56 2.76 -9.82 16.02
C GLU A 56 1.50 -8.96 15.88
N GLU A 57 1.54 -7.71 16.34
CA GLU A 57 0.39 -6.80 16.22
C GLU A 57 0.12 -6.39 14.76
N ILE A 58 1.16 -6.09 13.99
CA ILE A 58 1.04 -5.77 12.56
C ILE A 58 0.48 -6.98 11.80
N ALA A 59 0.97 -8.18 12.09
CA ALA A 59 0.52 -9.42 11.48
C ALA A 59 -0.92 -9.76 11.86
N ARG A 60 -1.34 -9.49 13.11
CA ARG A 60 -2.73 -9.62 13.56
C ARG A 60 -3.65 -8.71 12.75
N GLN A 61 -3.29 -7.44 12.57
CA GLN A 61 -4.09 -6.51 11.78
C GLN A 61 -4.14 -6.88 10.30
N LEU A 62 -3.02 -7.31 9.71
CA LEU A 62 -2.99 -7.79 8.32
C LEU A 62 -3.87 -9.02 8.12
N ARG A 63 -3.84 -9.99 9.04
CA ARG A 63 -4.72 -11.16 9.01
C ARG A 63 -6.20 -10.76 9.09
N ALA A 64 -6.56 -9.86 10.01
CA ALA A 64 -7.92 -9.35 10.12
C ALA A 64 -8.36 -8.58 8.86
N TYR A 65 -7.47 -7.80 8.24
CA TYR A 65 -7.75 -7.10 6.99
C TYR A 65 -8.02 -8.08 5.85
N PHE A 66 -7.16 -9.09 5.65
CA PHE A 66 -7.35 -10.11 4.62
C PHE A 66 -8.56 -11.01 4.90
N GLY A 67 -8.98 -11.14 6.16
CA GLY A 67 -10.22 -11.80 6.57
C GLY A 67 -11.49 -10.95 6.40
N GLY A 68 -11.36 -9.66 6.03
CA GLY A 68 -12.50 -8.75 5.88
C GLY A 68 -13.03 -8.18 7.21
N GLU A 69 -12.33 -8.38 8.32
CA GLU A 69 -12.74 -7.97 9.67
C GLU A 69 -12.20 -6.59 10.07
N LEU A 70 -11.14 -6.12 9.39
CA LEU A 70 -10.49 -4.84 9.67
C LEU A 70 -10.48 -3.96 8.42
N THR A 71 -11.00 -2.74 8.57
CA THR A 71 -11.05 -1.74 7.49
C THR A 71 -10.07 -0.59 7.69
N ARG A 72 -9.48 -0.44 8.88
CA ARG A 72 -8.52 0.62 9.20
C ARG A 72 -7.34 0.07 10.01
N PHE A 73 -6.14 0.30 9.50
CA PHE A 73 -4.90 -0.03 10.20
C PHE A 73 -4.57 1.01 11.27
N GLU A 74 -4.08 0.54 12.40
CA GLU A 74 -3.44 1.30 13.47
C GLU A 74 -1.96 0.90 13.51
N ILE A 75 -1.23 1.31 12.48
CA ILE A 75 0.20 1.00 12.33
C ILE A 75 0.97 2.31 12.30
N GLU A 76 1.97 2.41 13.16
CA GLU A 76 2.93 3.51 13.12
C GLU A 76 3.95 3.24 12.02
N TYR A 77 4.26 4.25 11.22
CA TYR A 77 5.35 4.18 10.26
C TYR A 77 6.63 4.72 10.89
N ALA A 78 7.73 4.00 10.74
CA ALA A 78 9.03 4.48 11.20
C ALA A 78 9.35 5.82 10.50
N PRO A 79 10.06 6.76 11.16
CA PRO A 79 10.50 8.01 10.54
C PRO A 79 11.18 7.74 9.20
N GLY A 80 10.47 8.06 8.13
CA GLY A 80 10.70 7.42 6.83
C GLY A 80 11.70 8.16 5.94
N THR A 81 12.41 7.35 5.16
CA THR A 81 13.09 7.75 3.93
C THR A 81 12.09 8.22 2.87
N GLY A 82 12.56 9.05 1.93
CA GLY A 82 11.73 9.66 0.90
C GLY A 82 11.92 11.17 0.87
N THR A 83 11.59 11.80 -0.25
CA THR A 83 11.60 13.26 -0.38
C THR A 83 10.36 13.86 0.28
N ASP A 84 10.37 15.17 0.57
CA ASP A 84 9.19 15.87 1.09
C ASP A 84 7.96 15.67 0.19
N PHE A 85 8.17 15.72 -1.13
CA PHE A 85 7.11 15.47 -2.10
C PHE A 85 6.54 14.04 -2.00
N GLN A 86 7.40 13.03 -1.81
CA GLN A 86 6.92 11.65 -1.64
C GLN A 86 6.13 11.50 -0.35
N ARG A 87 6.63 12.03 0.77
CA ARG A 87 5.92 12.01 2.05
C ARG A 87 4.55 12.69 1.96
N GLN A 88 4.47 13.83 1.27
CA GLN A 88 3.20 14.52 1.04
C GLN A 88 2.21 13.68 0.23
N VAL A 89 2.67 13.06 -0.87
CA VAL A 89 1.84 12.15 -1.67
C VAL A 89 1.37 10.95 -0.83
N TRP A 90 2.26 10.37 -0.04
CA TRP A 90 1.97 9.22 0.79
C TRP A 90 0.99 9.52 1.93
N ALA A 91 1.10 10.69 2.55
CA ALA A 91 0.11 11.15 3.52
C ALA A 91 -1.29 11.28 2.89
N GLU A 92 -1.38 11.75 1.65
CA GLU A 92 -2.65 11.78 0.92
C GLU A 92 -3.18 10.37 0.62
N LEU A 93 -2.30 9.40 0.30
CA LEU A 93 -2.71 8.00 0.15
C LEU A 93 -3.29 7.43 1.45
N ASP A 94 -2.66 7.71 2.59
CA ASP A 94 -3.10 7.25 3.90
C ASP A 94 -4.49 7.81 4.29
N SER A 95 -4.95 8.88 3.62
CA SER A 95 -6.29 9.47 3.81
C SER A 95 -7.41 8.76 3.03
N ILE A 96 -7.09 7.91 2.04
CA ILE A 96 -8.08 7.27 1.18
C ILE A 96 -8.82 6.19 1.99
N PRO A 97 -10.16 6.26 2.18
CA PRO A 97 -10.89 5.27 2.96
C PRO A 97 -10.88 3.87 2.34
N TYR A 98 -11.07 2.85 3.17
CA TYR A 98 -11.38 1.49 2.73
C TYR A 98 -12.66 1.47 1.87
N GLY A 99 -12.64 0.68 0.79
CA GLY A 99 -13.80 0.56 -0.10
C GLY A 99 -13.99 1.73 -1.06
N ALA A 100 -13.11 2.74 -1.01
CA ALA A 100 -13.12 3.88 -1.89
C ALA A 100 -11.93 3.86 -2.86
N THR A 101 -12.09 4.51 -4.01
CA THR A 101 -11.02 4.76 -4.97
C THR A 101 -10.88 6.25 -5.25
N THR A 102 -9.72 6.63 -5.76
CA THR A 102 -9.44 7.99 -6.23
C THR A 102 -8.59 7.93 -7.49
N SER A 103 -8.35 9.06 -8.15
CA SER A 103 -7.51 9.12 -9.35
C SER A 103 -6.16 9.78 -9.08
N TYR A 104 -5.16 9.48 -9.92
CA TYR A 104 -3.85 10.15 -9.87
C TYR A 104 -3.97 11.69 -9.98
N GLY A 105 -4.92 12.17 -10.79
CA GLY A 105 -5.19 13.61 -10.94
C GLY A 105 -5.80 14.22 -9.68
N GLU A 106 -6.67 13.47 -9.00
CA GLU A 106 -7.29 13.90 -7.75
C GLU A 106 -6.26 13.98 -6.61
N ILE A 107 -5.35 13.00 -6.51
CA ILE A 107 -4.20 13.08 -5.58
C ILE A 107 -3.37 14.34 -5.88
N ALA A 108 -3.03 14.59 -7.14
CA ALA A 108 -2.26 15.78 -7.53
C ALA A 108 -2.97 17.07 -7.12
N ARG A 109 -4.29 17.15 -7.32
CA ARG A 109 -5.11 18.30 -6.93
C ARG A 109 -5.09 18.54 -5.41
N ARG A 110 -5.26 17.49 -4.60
CA ARG A 110 -5.34 17.59 -3.14
C ARG A 110 -4.03 18.04 -2.49
N ILE A 111 -2.89 17.61 -3.04
CA ILE A 111 -1.57 18.05 -2.57
C ILE A 111 -1.14 19.41 -3.15
N GLY A 112 -2.00 20.09 -3.92
CA GLY A 112 -1.70 21.38 -4.55
C GLY A 112 -0.68 21.30 -5.70
N ALA A 113 -0.49 20.14 -6.32
CA ALA A 113 0.39 19.97 -7.46
C ALA A 113 -0.32 20.34 -8.77
N SER A 114 0.39 21.01 -9.67
CA SER A 114 -0.13 21.30 -11.02
C SER A 114 -0.34 20.02 -11.84
N SER A 115 -1.22 20.06 -12.83
CA SER A 115 -1.53 18.92 -13.72
C SER A 115 -0.28 18.35 -14.43
N VAL A 116 0.73 19.19 -14.70
CA VAL A 116 2.03 18.78 -15.27
C VAL A 116 2.79 17.79 -14.37
N LYS A 117 2.53 17.82 -13.06
CA LYS A 117 3.16 16.95 -12.05
C LYS A 117 2.44 15.63 -11.82
N VAL A 118 1.34 15.32 -12.51
CA VAL A 118 0.62 14.04 -12.34
C VAL A 118 1.53 12.82 -12.58
N ARG A 119 2.46 12.91 -13.54
CA ARG A 119 3.47 11.86 -13.74
C ARG A 119 4.40 11.68 -12.53
N ALA A 120 4.82 12.78 -11.90
CA ALA A 120 5.64 12.75 -10.71
C ALA A 120 4.88 12.16 -9.51
N VAL A 121 3.58 12.47 -9.38
CA VAL A 121 2.70 11.83 -8.40
C VAL A 121 2.63 10.33 -8.62
N GLY A 122 2.43 9.87 -9.87
CA GLY A 122 2.45 8.44 -10.20
C GLY A 122 3.76 7.75 -9.79
N THR A 123 4.91 8.38 -10.05
CA THR A 123 6.22 7.88 -9.60
C THR A 123 6.36 7.84 -8.08
N ALA A 124 5.87 8.86 -7.36
CA ALA A 124 5.89 8.90 -5.90
C ALA A 124 5.00 7.80 -5.29
N ILE A 125 3.79 7.59 -5.84
CA ILE A 125 2.89 6.48 -5.46
C ILE A 125 3.57 5.14 -5.70
N GLY A 126 4.22 4.96 -6.86
CA GLY A 126 4.94 3.72 -7.19
C GLY A 126 6.14 3.43 -6.30
N ARG A 127 6.66 4.43 -5.56
CA ARG A 127 7.72 4.28 -4.56
C ARG A 127 7.19 4.10 -3.14
N ASN A 128 5.90 3.87 -2.96
CA ASN A 128 5.32 3.54 -1.66
C ASN A 128 6.07 2.34 -1.03
N PRO A 129 6.71 2.50 0.14
CA PRO A 129 7.44 1.41 0.79
C PRO A 129 6.52 0.42 1.53
N ALA A 130 5.28 0.79 1.83
CA ALA A 130 4.38 0.02 2.68
C ALA A 130 3.11 -0.36 1.93
N LEU A 131 3.20 -1.31 1.00
CA LEU A 131 2.02 -1.77 0.24
C LEU A 131 0.95 -2.33 1.19
N VAL A 132 -0.29 -2.41 0.70
CA VAL A 132 -1.50 -2.82 1.46
C VAL A 132 -1.89 -1.78 2.51
N VAL A 133 -1.03 -1.51 3.48
CA VAL A 133 -1.31 -0.62 4.62
C VAL A 133 -1.34 0.86 4.21
N ARG A 134 -0.40 1.29 3.36
CA ARG A 134 -0.52 2.55 2.61
C ARG A 134 -1.20 2.23 1.28
N PRO A 135 -2.44 2.70 1.05
CA PRO A 135 -3.34 2.07 0.10
C PRO A 135 -3.17 2.59 -1.34
N CYS A 136 -1.96 2.45 -1.91
CA CYS A 136 -1.71 2.85 -3.29
C CYS A 136 -2.52 2.04 -4.33
N HIS A 137 -3.06 0.88 -3.96
CA HIS A 137 -4.01 0.11 -4.78
C HIS A 137 -5.35 0.82 -4.98
N ARG A 138 -5.71 1.78 -4.12
CA ARG A 138 -6.95 2.58 -4.24
C ARG A 138 -6.86 3.71 -5.27
N VAL A 139 -5.69 3.97 -5.85
CA VAL A 139 -5.50 5.01 -6.89
C VAL A 139 -5.61 4.39 -8.28
N ILE A 140 -6.60 4.81 -9.06
CA ILE A 140 -6.91 4.26 -10.39
C ILE A 140 -6.89 5.36 -11.48
N GLY A 141 -7.06 4.97 -12.74
CA GLY A 141 -7.29 5.94 -13.81
C GLY A 141 -8.59 6.71 -13.59
N SER A 142 -8.66 7.96 -14.05
CA SER A 142 -9.90 8.75 -14.01
C SER A 142 -11.02 8.17 -14.88
N ASP A 143 -10.66 7.27 -15.80
CA ASP A 143 -11.52 6.45 -16.66
C ASP A 143 -12.01 5.16 -15.97
N GLY A 144 -11.67 4.96 -14.69
CA GLY A 144 -11.99 3.74 -13.93
C GLY A 144 -11.02 2.58 -14.18
N THR A 145 -10.05 2.71 -15.08
CA THR A 145 -9.14 1.61 -15.42
C THR A 145 -8.06 1.40 -14.36
N LEU A 146 -7.68 0.14 -14.15
CA LEU A 146 -6.58 -0.20 -13.27
C LEU A 146 -5.24 0.04 -13.96
N LYS A 147 -4.47 0.97 -13.43
CA LYS A 147 -3.12 1.31 -13.90
C LYS A 147 -2.11 0.99 -12.81
N GLY A 148 -0.89 0.64 -13.21
CA GLY A 148 0.33 0.56 -12.39
C GLY A 148 0.18 0.20 -10.90
N TYR A 149 0.68 -0.97 -10.51
CA TYR A 149 0.86 -1.35 -9.11
C TYR A 149 2.21 -2.02 -8.94
N ALA A 150 2.97 -1.63 -7.91
CA ALA A 150 4.32 -2.17 -7.70
C ALA A 150 4.30 -3.69 -7.45
N GLY A 151 3.22 -4.22 -6.87
CA GLY A 151 2.95 -5.65 -6.69
C GLY A 151 2.23 -6.33 -7.85
N GLY A 152 1.98 -5.65 -8.98
CA GLY A 152 1.26 -6.21 -10.14
C GLY A 152 -0.27 -6.00 -10.12
N LEU A 153 -0.87 -5.90 -11.31
CA LEU A 153 -2.30 -5.55 -11.44
C LEU A 153 -3.25 -6.59 -10.82
N GLU A 154 -2.92 -7.88 -10.91
CA GLU A 154 -3.72 -8.95 -10.32
C GLU A 154 -3.88 -8.77 -8.80
N ARG A 155 -2.81 -8.42 -8.09
CA ARG A 155 -2.86 -8.17 -6.64
C ARG A 155 -3.66 -6.91 -6.31
N LYS A 156 -3.58 -5.89 -7.16
CA LYS A 156 -4.39 -4.67 -7.03
C LYS A 156 -5.88 -4.98 -7.18
N GLU A 157 -6.25 -5.79 -8.17
CA GLU A 157 -7.63 -6.27 -8.35
C GLU A 157 -8.13 -7.05 -7.14
N ARG A 158 -7.34 -7.99 -6.63
CA ARG A 158 -7.69 -8.77 -5.43
C ARG A 158 -7.93 -7.89 -4.21
N LEU A 159 -7.05 -6.90 -3.98
CA LEU A 159 -7.22 -5.93 -2.88
C LEU A 159 -8.48 -5.09 -3.06
N LEU A 160 -8.72 -4.52 -4.25
CA LEU A 160 -9.94 -3.76 -4.51
C LEU A 160 -11.20 -4.62 -4.37
N GLY A 161 -11.14 -5.89 -4.76
CA GLY A 161 -12.24 -6.84 -4.62
C GLY A 161 -12.54 -7.18 -3.16
N LEU A 162 -11.50 -7.44 -2.36
CA LEU A 162 -11.61 -7.60 -0.91
C LEU A 162 -12.31 -6.40 -0.27
N GLU A 163 -11.99 -5.19 -0.72
CA GLU A 163 -12.57 -3.95 -0.19
C GLU A 163 -13.96 -3.60 -0.75
N GLY A 164 -14.48 -4.37 -1.71
CA GLY A 164 -15.73 -4.03 -2.42
C GLY A 164 -15.62 -2.77 -3.30
N ALA A 165 -14.40 -2.37 -3.67
CA ALA A 165 -14.09 -1.15 -4.41
C ALA A 165 -13.91 -1.37 -5.93
N LEU A 166 -14.06 -2.61 -6.42
CA LEU A 166 -14.02 -2.88 -7.86
C LEU A 166 -15.23 -2.23 -8.53
N VAL A 167 -14.96 -1.21 -9.35
CA VAL A 167 -15.95 -0.66 -10.26
C VAL A 167 -16.20 -1.75 -11.31
N ALA A 168 -17.43 -2.26 -11.38
CA ALA A 168 -17.84 -3.13 -12.48
C ALA A 168 -17.44 -2.44 -13.79
N ALA A 169 -16.73 -3.17 -14.68
CA ALA A 169 -16.44 -2.64 -16.00
C ALA A 169 -17.74 -2.09 -16.61
N PRO A 170 -17.75 -0.88 -17.21
CA PRO A 170 -18.94 -0.41 -17.90
C PRO A 170 -19.32 -1.50 -18.89
N GLY A 171 -20.50 -2.11 -18.69
CA GLY A 171 -20.98 -3.20 -19.51
C GLY A 171 -20.86 -2.79 -20.97
N ILE A 172 -20.19 -3.60 -21.78
CA ILE A 172 -20.10 -3.37 -23.22
C ILE A 172 -21.54 -3.30 -23.74
N PRO A 173 -22.01 -2.16 -24.29
CA PRO A 173 -23.29 -2.14 -24.97
C PRO A 173 -23.10 -2.87 -26.30
N GLY A 174 -23.68 -4.06 -26.42
CA GLY A 174 -23.92 -4.73 -27.70
C GLY A 174 -22.97 -5.87 -28.03
N GLY A 175 -23.41 -7.09 -27.76
CA GLY A 175 -23.18 -8.22 -28.67
C GLY A 175 -24.40 -8.32 -29.60
N PRO A 176 -24.22 -8.66 -30.90
CA PRO A 176 -25.31 -8.67 -31.86
C PRO A 176 -26.32 -9.78 -31.53
N ARG A 177 -27.57 -9.52 -31.89
CA ARG A 177 -28.71 -10.43 -31.77
C ARG A 177 -28.50 -11.72 -32.53
#